data_AF-D4BKG7-F1
#
_entry.id   AF-D4BKG7-F1
#
_cell.length_a   1.000
_cell.length_b   1.000
_cell.length_c   1.000
_cell.angle_alpha   90.00
_cell.angle_beta   90.00
_cell.angle_gamma   90.00
#
_symmetry.space_group_name_H-M   'P 1'
#
loop_
_entity.id
_entity.type
_entity.pdbx_description
1 polymer ?
#
loop_
_entity_poly.entity_id
_entity_poly.type
_entity_poly.pdbx_seq_one_letter_code
_entity_poly.pdbx_strand_id
1 'polypeptide(L)'
;MLHQLLSIKKRREQALRNEMASNQTLQQQKSQDIQELKKNQNKLREDWCLCAKFVGKIERKEFLSLQEELCAFQRQDEKMTHQLQNNMAELRMLVARENELRYELKAVLVSQEKVNYIINENEINVGQ
;
A
#
# COMPACT_ATOMS: atom_id res chain seq x y z
N MET A 1 -8.23 -24.40 32.00
CA MET A 1 -8.23 -22.93 31.75
C MET A 1 -7.02 -22.49 30.90
N LEU A 2 -5.78 -22.86 31.25
CA LEU A 2 -4.57 -22.44 30.49
C LEU A 2 -4.52 -22.92 29.03
N HIS A 3 -4.87 -24.18 28.73
CA HIS A 3 -4.96 -24.64 27.33
C HIS A 3 -6.02 -23.90 26.51
N GLN A 4 -7.12 -23.48 27.13
CA GLN A 4 -8.14 -22.66 26.45
C GLN A 4 -7.58 -21.28 26.12
N LEU A 5 -6.85 -20.65 27.04
CA LEU A 5 -6.15 -19.39 26.80
C LEU A 5 -5.13 -19.52 25.67
N LEU A 6 -4.34 -20.60 25.64
CA LEU A 6 -3.40 -20.88 24.55
C LEU A 6 -4.12 -21.02 23.20
N SER A 7 -5.23 -21.75 23.15
CA SER A 7 -6.06 -21.88 21.93
C SER A 7 -6.57 -20.52 21.44
N ILE A 8 -7.05 -19.66 22.34
CA ILE A 8 -7.48 -18.30 21.98
C ILE A 8 -6.31 -17.50 21.39
N LYS A 9 -5.12 -17.57 21.99
CA LYS A 9 -3.93 -16.87 21.50
C LYS A 9 -3.47 -17.37 20.12
N LYS A 10 -3.49 -18.69 19.88
CA LYS A 10 -3.20 -19.28 18.55
C LYS A 10 -4.18 -18.80 17.47
N ARG A 11 -5.48 -18.70 17.81
CA ARG A 11 -6.48 -18.11 16.89
C ARG A 11 -6.18 -16.64 16.58
N ARG A 12 -5.82 -15.84 17.60
CA ARG A 12 -5.44 -14.43 17.40
C ARG A 12 -4.19 -14.30 16.53
N GLU A 13 -3.18 -15.15 16.72
CA GLU A 13 -2.00 -15.18 15.87
C GLU A 13 -2.38 -15.46 14.41
N GLN A 14 -3.20 -16.47 14.16
CA GLN A 14 -3.63 -16.79 12.80
C GLN A 14 -4.40 -15.63 12.16
N ALA A 15 -5.28 -14.96 12.92
CA ALA A 15 -6.00 -13.79 12.44
C ALA A 15 -5.04 -12.65 12.05
N LEU A 16 -4.04 -12.35 12.87
CA LEU A 16 -3.03 -11.33 12.59
C LEU A 16 -2.20 -11.67 11.34
N ARG A 17 -1.83 -12.95 11.16
CA ARG A 17 -1.12 -13.41 9.95
C ARG A 17 -1.96 -13.24 8.70
N ASN A 18 -3.25 -13.57 8.76
CA ASN A 18 -4.18 -13.38 7.64
C ASN A 18 -4.34 -11.89 7.31
N GLU A 19 -4.47 -11.03 8.32
CA GLU A 19 -4.55 -9.58 8.14
C GLU A 19 -3.27 -9.00 7.53
N MET A 20 -2.10 -9.44 7.98
CA MET A 20 -0.81 -9.08 7.38
C MET A 20 -0.73 -9.49 5.91
N ALA A 21 -1.14 -10.72 5.56
CA ALA A 21 -1.13 -11.19 4.19
C ALA A 21 -2.04 -10.32 3.30
N SER A 22 -3.25 -10.01 3.78
CA SER A 22 -4.16 -9.09 3.08
C SER A 22 -3.56 -7.70 2.91
N ASN A 23 -2.91 -7.17 3.94
CA ASN A 23 -2.26 -5.87 3.89
C ASN A 23 -1.10 -5.84 2.87
N GLN A 24 -0.31 -6.91 2.78
CA GLN A 24 0.76 -7.07 1.80
C GLN A 24 0.22 -7.11 0.36
N THR A 25 -0.89 -7.81 0.11
CA THR A 25 -1.56 -7.79 -1.19
C THR A 25 -1.99 -6.37 -1.58
N LEU A 26 -2.57 -5.61 -0.64
CA LEU A 26 -2.95 -4.22 -0.88
C LEU A 26 -1.75 -3.32 -1.16
N GLN A 27 -0.63 -3.49 -0.43
CA GLN A 27 0.60 -2.75 -0.71
C GLN A 27 1.15 -3.02 -2.11
N GLN A 28 1.12 -4.29 -2.53
CA GLN A 28 1.57 -4.68 -3.86
C GLN A 28 0.69 -4.06 -4.94
N GLN A 29 -0.64 -4.10 -4.78
CA GLN A 29 -1.57 -3.46 -5.71
C GLN A 29 -1.30 -1.95 -5.81
N LYS A 30 -1.19 -1.25 -4.67
CA LYS A 30 -0.91 0.19 -4.66
C LYS A 30 0.43 0.53 -5.30
N SER A 31 1.44 -0.31 -5.12
CA SER A 31 2.74 -0.14 -5.76
C SER A 31 2.65 -0.29 -7.28
N GLN A 32 1.84 -1.22 -7.78
CA GLN A 32 1.55 -1.38 -9.21
C GLN A 32 0.79 -0.17 -9.76
N ASP A 33 -0.26 0.29 -9.08
CA ASP A 33 -1.04 1.47 -9.49
C ASP A 33 -0.14 2.72 -9.61
N ILE A 34 0.79 2.91 -8.66
CA ILE A 34 1.76 4.01 -8.70
C ILE A 34 2.70 3.87 -9.91
N GLN A 35 3.20 2.67 -10.20
CA GLN A 35 4.07 2.44 -11.35
C GLN A 35 3.35 2.73 -12.67
N GLU A 36 2.11 2.27 -12.79
CA GLU A 36 1.29 2.52 -13.98
C GLU A 36 0.98 4.01 -14.16
N LEU A 37 0.59 4.71 -13.09
CA LEU A 37 0.37 6.16 -13.14
C LEU A 37 1.63 6.93 -13.55
N LYS A 38 2.80 6.55 -13.04
CA LYS A 38 4.08 7.16 -13.46
C LYS A 38 4.38 6.90 -14.92
N LYS A 39 4.12 5.69 -15.42
CA LYS A 39 4.28 5.37 -16.85
C LYS A 39 3.34 6.22 -17.71
N ASN A 40 2.09 6.36 -17.30
CA ASN A 40 1.10 7.19 -18.00
C ASN A 40 1.49 8.67 -17.97
N GLN A 41 2.02 9.17 -16.85
CA GLN A 41 2.53 10.53 -16.74
C GLN A 41 3.74 10.78 -17.66
N ASN A 42 4.67 9.83 -17.76
CA ASN A 42 5.80 9.94 -18.68
C ASN A 42 5.33 9.99 -20.14
N LYS A 43 4.39 9.10 -20.51
CA LYS A 43 3.78 9.12 -21.85
C LYS A 43 3.08 10.46 -22.13
N LEU A 44 2.32 10.97 -21.16
CA LEU A 44 1.65 12.27 -21.30
C LEU A 44 2.66 13.41 -21.53
N ARG A 45 3.82 13.37 -20.86
CA ARG A 45 4.89 14.36 -21.05
C ARG A 45 5.53 14.24 -22.43
N GLU A 46 5.73 13.03 -22.94
CA GLU A 46 6.22 12.80 -24.30
C GLU A 46 5.24 13.35 -25.34
N ASP A 47 3.95 13.04 -25.19
CA ASP A 47 2.87 13.54 -26.06
C ASP A 47 2.80 15.08 -26.00
N TRP A 48 2.89 15.66 -24.81
CA TRP A 48 2.94 17.10 -24.61
C TRP A 48 4.15 17.75 -25.31
N CYS A 49 5.34 17.16 -25.19
CA CYS A 49 6.53 17.63 -25.89
C CYS A 49 6.40 17.55 -27.42
N LEU A 50 5.66 16.59 -27.95
CA LEU A 50 5.38 16.52 -29.39
C LEU A 50 4.42 17.63 -29.82
N CYS A 51 3.34 17.87 -29.06
CA CYS A 51 2.41 18.98 -29.32
C CYS A 51 3.09 20.35 -29.21
N ALA A 52 4.08 20.51 -28.33
CA ALA A 52 4.80 21.77 -28.17
C ALA A 52 5.80 22.08 -29.31
N LYS A 53 6.15 21.08 -30.15
CA LYS A 53 7.09 21.26 -31.27
C LYS A 53 6.38 21.78 -32.51
N PHE A 54 6.00 23.06 -32.50
CA PHE A 54 5.61 23.78 -33.72
C PHE A 54 6.73 24.71 -34.18
N VAL A 55 7.10 24.58 -35.46
CA VAL A 55 8.07 25.46 -36.14
C VAL A 55 7.42 26.00 -37.41
N GLY A 56 7.02 27.27 -37.40
CA GLY A 56 6.40 27.93 -38.57
C GLY A 56 5.38 29.00 -38.20
N LYS A 57 4.76 29.61 -39.21
CA LYS A 57 3.58 30.47 -39.02
C LYS A 57 2.36 29.57 -38.84
N ILE A 58 1.56 29.83 -37.82
CA ILE A 58 0.35 29.08 -37.47
C ILE A 58 -0.87 29.96 -37.71
N GLU A 59 -1.95 29.39 -38.26
CA GLU A 59 -3.21 30.11 -38.37
C GLU A 59 -3.86 30.28 -37.00
N ARG A 60 -4.65 31.35 -36.80
CA ARG A 60 -5.31 31.61 -35.51
C ARG A 60 -6.15 30.43 -35.02
N LYS A 61 -6.81 29.71 -35.92
CA LYS A 61 -7.65 28.54 -35.57
C LYS A 61 -6.80 27.38 -35.02
N GLU A 62 -5.68 27.09 -35.67
CA GLU A 62 -4.74 26.04 -35.25
C GLU A 62 -4.09 26.39 -33.90
N PHE A 63 -3.77 27.68 -33.68
CA PHE A 63 -3.24 28.15 -32.40
C PHE A 63 -4.24 27.94 -31.25
N LEU A 64 -5.53 28.24 -31.47
CA LEU A 64 -6.57 28.01 -30.45
C LEU A 64 -6.74 26.51 -30.15
N SER A 65 -6.74 25.66 -31.18
CA SER A 65 -6.79 24.20 -31.00
C SER A 65 -5.59 23.69 -30.18
N LEU A 66 -4.39 24.17 -30.49
CA LEU A 66 -3.19 23.82 -29.74
C LEU A 66 -3.28 24.28 -28.27
N GLN A 67 -3.81 25.49 -28.04
CA GLN A 67 -4.02 26.00 -26.68
C GLN A 67 -4.98 25.10 -25.89
N GLU A 68 -6.07 24.65 -26.50
CA GLU A 68 -7.03 23.72 -25.87
C GLU A 68 -6.38 22.37 -25.53
N GLU A 69 -5.59 21.81 -26.45
CA GLU A 69 -4.83 20.56 -26.22
C GLU A 69 -3.84 20.71 -25.07
N LEU A 70 -3.04 21.79 -25.04
CA LEU A 70 -2.09 22.07 -23.98
C LEU A 70 -2.78 22.21 -22.61
N CYS A 71 -3.93 22.88 -22.55
CA CYS A 71 -4.73 22.95 -21.33
C CYS A 71 -5.27 21.58 -20.90
N ALA A 72 -5.65 20.72 -21.85
CA ALA A 72 -6.10 19.35 -21.54
C ALA A 72 -4.95 18.51 -20.95
N PHE A 73 -3.75 18.60 -21.53
CA PHE A 73 -2.54 17.96 -20.99
C PHE A 73 -2.27 18.41 -19.56
N GLN A 74 -2.29 19.71 -19.29
CA GLN A 74 -2.06 20.25 -17.94
C GLN A 74 -3.08 19.70 -16.93
N ARG A 75 -4.38 19.72 -17.25
CA ARG A 75 -5.42 19.19 -16.36
C ARG A 75 -5.25 17.70 -16.09
N GLN A 76 -4.82 16.94 -17.11
CA GLN A 76 -4.58 15.51 -16.96
C GLN A 76 -3.35 15.22 -16.08
N ASP A 77 -2.27 15.99 -16.22
CA ASP A 77 -1.08 15.90 -15.36
C ASP A 77 -1.39 16.25 -13.90
N GLU A 78 -2.17 17.31 -13.66
CA GLU A 78 -2.64 17.70 -12.33
C GLU A 78 -3.48 16.57 -11.68
N LYS A 79 -4.42 15.99 -12.43
CA LYS A 79 -5.23 14.86 -11.96
C LYS A 79 -4.37 13.65 -11.59
N MET A 80 -3.42 13.27 -12.45
CA MET A 80 -2.51 12.14 -12.17
C MET A 80 -1.60 12.44 -10.98
N THR A 81 -1.15 13.67 -10.82
CA THR A 81 -0.34 14.10 -9.66
C THR A 81 -1.12 13.94 -8.35
N HIS A 82 -2.39 14.35 -8.32
CA HIS A 82 -3.24 14.13 -7.15
C HIS A 82 -3.48 12.64 -6.87
N GLN A 83 -3.72 11.83 -7.91
CA GLN A 83 -3.86 10.38 -7.75
C GLN A 83 -2.59 9.72 -7.22
N LEU A 84 -1.41 10.14 -7.71
CA LEU A 84 -0.11 9.68 -7.20
C LEU A 84 0.09 10.04 -5.73
N GLN A 85 -0.24 11.28 -5.35
CA GLN A 85 -0.15 11.71 -3.95
C GLN A 85 -1.05 10.87 -3.04
N ASN A 86 -2.29 10.62 -3.45
CA ASN A 86 -3.24 9.79 -2.70
C ASN A 86 -2.74 8.33 -2.58
N ASN A 87 -2.34 7.71 -3.69
CA ASN A 87 -1.84 6.33 -3.67
C ASN A 87 -0.55 6.20 -2.85
N MET A 88 0.35 7.19 -2.89
CA MET A 88 1.55 7.20 -2.04
C MET A 88 1.22 7.38 -0.56
N ALA A 89 0.22 8.19 -0.23
CA ALA A 89 -0.25 8.35 1.15
C ALA A 89 -0.88 7.05 1.68
N GLU A 90 -1.75 6.42 0.89
CA GLU A 90 -2.33 5.11 1.22
C GLU A 90 -1.25 4.04 1.39
N LEU A 91 -0.25 3.98 0.51
CA LEU A 91 0.86 3.04 0.65
C LEU A 91 1.62 3.26 1.96
N ARG A 92 1.89 4.51 2.34
CA ARG A 92 2.52 4.83 3.64
C ARG A 92 1.68 4.35 4.82
N MET A 93 0.36 4.51 4.75
CA MET A 93 -0.55 4.00 5.78
C MET A 93 -0.52 2.48 5.86
N LEU A 94 -0.50 1.77 4.72
CA LEU A 94 -0.41 0.32 4.70
C LEU A 94 0.91 -0.20 5.28
N VAL A 95 2.03 0.49 5.01
CA VAL A 95 3.34 0.18 5.63
C VAL A 95 3.30 0.40 7.14
N ALA A 96 2.72 1.52 7.59
CA ALA A 96 2.55 1.78 9.03
C ALA A 96 1.70 0.69 9.70
N ARG A 97 0.59 0.30 9.06
CA ARG A 97 -0.29 -0.78 9.53
C ARG A 97 0.43 -2.12 9.60
N GLU A 98 1.30 -2.44 8.63
CA GLU A 98 2.10 -3.66 8.68
C GLU A 98 3.02 -3.68 9.90
N ASN A 99 3.66 -2.56 10.21
CA ASN A 99 4.52 -2.46 11.38
C ASN A 99 3.73 -2.66 12.68
N GLU A 100 2.54 -2.06 12.81
CA GLU A 100 1.64 -2.29 13.94
C GLU A 100 1.28 -3.78 14.08
N LEU A 101 0.86 -4.42 12.98
CA LEU A 101 0.50 -5.84 12.97
C LEU A 101 1.69 -6.73 13.36
N ARG A 102 2.91 -6.38 12.94
CA ARG A 102 4.13 -7.09 13.36
C ARG A 102 4.40 -6.94 14.86
N TYR A 103 4.20 -5.75 15.42
CA TYR A 103 4.33 -5.54 16.87
C TYR A 103 3.26 -6.34 17.65
N GLU A 104 2.01 -6.31 17.21
CA GLU A 104 0.93 -7.10 17.81
C GLU A 104 1.22 -8.60 17.75
N LEU A 105 1.67 -9.10 16.58
CA LEU A 105 2.01 -10.50 16.39
C LEU A 105 3.14 -10.93 17.34
N LYS A 106 4.20 -10.12 17.45
CA LYS A 106 5.31 -10.39 18.38
C LYS A 106 4.82 -10.45 19.83
N ALA A 107 3.95 -9.53 20.24
CA ALA A 107 3.38 -9.55 21.59
C ALA A 107 2.54 -10.80 21.86
N VAL A 108 1.75 -11.24 20.87
CA VAL A 108 0.96 -12.49 20.97
C VAL A 108 1.86 -13.71 21.08
N LEU A 109 2.93 -13.79 20.29
CA LEU A 109 3.88 -14.92 20.31
C LEU A 109 4.58 -15.03 21.68
N VAL A 110 5.12 -13.92 22.20
CA VAL A 110 5.71 -13.88 23.55
C VAL A 110 4.70 -14.28 24.62
N SER A 111 3.45 -13.83 24.49
CA SER A 111 2.38 -14.24 25.42
C SER A 111 2.05 -15.74 25.31
N GLN A 112 2.11 -16.34 24.13
CA GLN A 112 1.90 -17.77 23.95
C GLN A 112 3.02 -18.58 24.58
N GLU A 113 4.28 -18.18 24.38
CA GLU A 113 5.45 -18.82 24.99
C GLU A 113 5.36 -18.84 26.51
N LYS A 114 4.95 -17.72 27.13
CA LYS A 114 4.72 -17.66 28.59
C LYS A 114 3.63 -18.62 29.05
N VAL A 115 2.52 -18.71 28.32
CA VAL A 115 1.42 -19.65 28.67
C VAL A 115 1.88 -21.09 28.51
N ASN A 116 2.60 -21.42 27.42
CA ASN A 116 3.17 -22.75 27.21
C ASN A 116 4.13 -23.14 28.33
N TYR A 117 5.01 -22.22 28.75
CA TYR A 117 5.93 -22.45 29.85
C TYR A 117 5.20 -22.83 31.14
N ILE A 118 4.15 -22.07 31.51
CA ILE A 118 3.34 -22.34 32.72
C ILE A 118 2.59 -23.67 32.62
N ILE A 119 2.10 -24.03 31.43
CA ILE A 119 1.45 -25.33 31.20
C ILE A 119 2.47 -26.45 31.46
N ASN A 120 3.65 -26.37 30.84
CA ASN A 120 4.69 -27.38 30.98
C ASN A 120 5.18 -27.52 32.42
N GLU A 121 5.40 -26.42 33.15
CA GLU A 121 5.78 -26.47 34.57
C GLU A 121 4.71 -27.16 35.43
N ASN A 122 3.43 -26.84 35.21
CA ASN A 122 2.34 -27.47 35.97
C ASN A 122 2.19 -28.96 35.64
N GLU A 123 2.41 -29.36 34.38
CA GLU A 123 2.38 -30.78 33.99
C GLU A 123 3.53 -31.58 34.63
N ILE A 124 4.72 -30.98 34.75
CA ILE A 124 5.86 -31.59 35.45
C ILE A 124 5.60 -31.72 36.95
N ASN A 125 5.02 -30.69 37.57
CA ASN A 125 4.77 -30.67 39.02
C ASN A 125 3.58 -31.53 39.47
N VAL A 126 2.64 -31.86 38.58
CA VAL A 126 1.49 -32.75 38.87
C VAL A 126 1.80 -34.21 38.56
N GLY A 127 2.85 -34.48 37.77
CA GLY A 127 3.35 -35.83 37.46
C GLY A 127 4.32 -36.42 38.48
N GLN A 128 4.61 -35.70 39.57
CA GLN A 128 5.35 -36.15 40.76
C GLN A 128 4.40 -36.33 41.94
#